data_AF-A0A6N4SND9-F1
#
_entry.id   AF-A0A6N4SND9-F1
#
_cell.length_a   1.000
_cell.length_b   1.000
_cell.length_c   1.000
_cell.angle_alpha   90.00
_cell.angle_beta   90.00
_cell.angle_gamma   90.00
#
_symmetry.space_group_name_H-M   'P 1'
#
loop_
_entity.id
_entity.type
_entity.pdbx_description
1 polymer ?
#
loop_
_entity_poly.entity_id
_entity_poly.type
_entity_poly.pdbx_seq_one_letter_code
_entity_poly.pdbx_strand_id
1 'polypeptide(L)'
;MFIQNKLFSFERMKKGFIILLVLFILLQSSIKSLYVAYYNINQDYIASVLCINKAKPASTCNGKCYLIKKMEQQEKQEQTIPSVLKGLEEVVLFCTTQSFAVAPVVTEIPQLTSLDAYQMHAYTSPADRIIQPPQ
;
A
#
# COMPACT_ATOMS: atom_id res chain seq x y z
N MET A 1 -39.19 1.58 -37.51
CA MET A 1 -39.29 1.38 -36.04
C MET A 1 -38.40 0.23 -35.51
N PHE A 2 -38.34 -0.93 -36.18
CA PHE A 2 -37.53 -2.09 -35.75
C PHE A 2 -36.01 -1.88 -35.71
N ILE A 3 -35.44 -1.08 -36.61
CA ILE A 3 -33.98 -0.85 -36.72
C ILE A 3 -33.46 0.01 -35.55
N GLN A 4 -34.22 1.02 -35.13
CA GLN A 4 -33.89 1.88 -33.99
C GLN A 4 -33.83 1.09 -32.67
N ASN A 5 -34.72 0.10 -32.51
CA ASN A 5 -34.77 -0.76 -31.33
C ASN A 5 -33.57 -1.73 -31.26
N LYS A 6 -33.11 -2.26 -32.42
CA LYS A 6 -31.88 -3.07 -32.49
C LYS A 6 -30.62 -2.25 -32.21
N LEU A 7 -30.53 -1.02 -32.72
CA LEU A 7 -29.41 -0.12 -32.44
C LEU A 7 -29.36 0.26 -30.94
N PHE A 8 -30.50 0.57 -30.34
CA PHE A 8 -30.61 0.88 -28.91
C PHE A 8 -30.27 -0.31 -28.01
N SER A 9 -30.71 -1.52 -28.38
CA SER A 9 -30.39 -2.74 -27.63
C SER A 9 -28.92 -3.13 -27.76
N PHE A 10 -28.29 -2.87 -28.91
CA PHE A 10 -26.86 -3.10 -29.13
C PHE A 10 -25.99 -2.12 -28.31
N GLU A 11 -26.38 -0.84 -28.25
CA GLU A 11 -25.69 0.16 -27.42
C GLU A 11 -25.87 -0.09 -25.91
N ARG A 12 -27.05 -0.57 -25.47
CA ARG A 12 -27.24 -1.04 -24.09
C ARG A 12 -26.40 -2.27 -23.74
N MET A 13 -26.29 -3.24 -24.66
CA MET A 13 -25.49 -4.45 -24.47
C MET A 13 -23.99 -4.11 -24.41
N LYS A 14 -23.52 -3.20 -25.26
CA LYS A 14 -22.16 -2.65 -25.21
C LYS A 14 -21.86 -1.94 -23.89
N LYS A 15 -22.76 -1.07 -23.42
CA LYS A 15 -22.59 -0.37 -22.13
C LYS A 15 -22.56 -1.35 -20.96
N GLY A 16 -23.43 -2.37 -20.97
CA GLY A 16 -23.41 -3.44 -19.99
C GLY A 16 -22.10 -4.23 -20.01
N PHE A 17 -21.59 -4.56 -21.20
CA PHE A 17 -20.31 -5.23 -21.37
C PHE A 17 -19.14 -4.39 -20.87
N ILE A 18 -19.12 -3.08 -21.15
CA ILE A 18 -18.10 -2.15 -20.65
C ILE A 18 -18.13 -2.09 -19.12
N ILE A 19 -19.32 -1.94 -18.51
CA ILE A 19 -19.46 -1.93 -17.05
C ILE A 19 -18.96 -3.24 -16.44
N LEU A 20 -19.29 -4.38 -17.04
CA LEU A 20 -18.82 -5.69 -16.60
C LEU A 20 -17.29 -5.80 -16.68
N LEU A 21 -16.68 -5.37 -17.79
CA LEU A 21 -15.23 -5.37 -17.95
C LEU A 21 -14.53 -4.47 -16.92
N VAL A 22 -15.06 -3.27 -16.69
CA VAL A 22 -14.53 -2.35 -15.67
C VAL A 22 -14.61 -2.98 -14.28
N LEU A 23 -15.75 -3.58 -13.93
CA LEU A 23 -15.92 -4.28 -12.66
C LEU A 23 -14.91 -5.44 -12.50
N PHE A 24 -14.69 -6.20 -13.57
CA PHE A 24 -13.72 -7.29 -13.57
C PHE A 24 -12.30 -6.79 -13.32
N ILE A 25 -11.88 -5.70 -13.97
CA ILE A 25 -10.55 -5.10 -13.77
C ILE A 25 -10.37 -4.61 -12.32
N LEU A 26 -11.39 -3.97 -11.74
CA LEU A 26 -11.35 -3.52 -10.34
C LEU A 26 -11.24 -4.69 -9.36
N LEU A 27 -11.94 -5.79 -9.64
CA LEU A 27 -11.88 -7.01 -8.84
C LEU A 27 -10.49 -7.66 -8.91
N GLN A 28 -9.87 -7.72 -10.09
CA GLN A 28 -8.51 -8.26 -10.26
C GLN A 28 -7.48 -7.45 -9.45
N SER A 29 -7.58 -6.13 -9.44
CA SER A 29 -6.66 -5.25 -8.69
C SER A 29 -6.79 -5.43 -7.16
N SER A 30 -7.98 -5.80 -6.67
CA SER A 30 -8.27 -5.85 -5.23
C SER A 30 -7.92 -7.19 -4.55
N ILE A 31 -7.41 -8.18 -5.28
CA ILE A 31 -7.16 -9.54 -4.75
C ILE A 31 -6.17 -9.50 -3.56
N LYS A 32 -5.09 -8.72 -3.64
CA LYS A 32 -4.10 -8.57 -2.54
C LYS A 32 -4.77 -8.01 -1.28
N SER A 33 -5.61 -7.00 -1.41
CA SER A 33 -6.36 -6.40 -0.30
C SER A 33 -7.36 -7.38 0.34
N LEU A 34 -7.99 -8.25 -0.45
CA LEU A 34 -8.90 -9.28 0.07
C LEU A 34 -8.15 -10.30 0.95
N TYR A 35 -6.95 -10.72 0.58
CA TYR A 35 -6.14 -11.62 1.41
C TYR A 35 -5.75 -11.00 2.75
N VAL A 36 -5.41 -9.71 2.75
CA VAL A 36 -5.11 -8.96 3.99
C VAL A 36 -6.36 -8.81 4.85
N ALA A 37 -7.52 -8.48 4.25
CA ALA A 37 -8.78 -8.38 4.98
C ALA A 37 -9.18 -9.73 5.61
N TYR A 38 -9.09 -10.82 4.84
CA TYR A 38 -9.34 -12.17 5.33
C TYR A 38 -8.42 -12.54 6.50
N TYR A 39 -7.14 -12.16 6.41
CA TYR A 39 -6.18 -12.37 7.50
C TYR A 39 -6.57 -11.61 8.77
N ASN A 40 -6.94 -10.34 8.67
CA ASN A 40 -7.30 -9.53 9.83
C ASN A 40 -8.57 -10.06 10.52
N ILE A 41 -9.58 -10.47 9.75
CA ILE A 41 -10.84 -11.00 10.31
C ILE A 41 -10.62 -12.35 11.00
N ASN A 42 -9.73 -13.19 10.47
CA ASN A 42 -9.55 -14.58 10.92
C ASN A 42 -8.18 -14.82 11.57
N GLN A 43 -7.56 -13.78 12.13
CA GLN A 43 -6.16 -13.84 12.57
C GLN A 43 -5.92 -14.95 13.60
N ASP A 44 -6.82 -15.12 14.56
CA ASP A 44 -6.69 -16.14 15.61
C ASP A 44 -6.76 -17.57 15.05
N TYR A 45 -7.67 -17.81 14.10
CA TYR A 45 -7.78 -19.09 13.40
C TYR A 45 -6.51 -19.36 12.57
N ILE A 46 -6.02 -18.36 11.84
CA ILE A 46 -4.82 -18.49 11.03
C ILE A 46 -3.59 -18.76 11.93
N ALA A 47 -3.48 -18.07 13.07
CA ALA A 47 -2.38 -18.23 14.01
C ALA A 47 -2.38 -19.62 14.69
N SER A 48 -3.55 -20.17 15.02
CA SER A 48 -3.68 -21.45 15.72
C SER A 48 -3.62 -22.66 14.79
N VAL A 49 -4.25 -22.58 13.61
CA VAL A 49 -4.43 -23.73 12.71
C VAL A 49 -3.44 -23.71 11.54
N LEU A 50 -3.31 -22.57 10.85
CA LEU A 50 -2.59 -22.46 9.57
C LEU A 50 -1.13 -22.03 9.72
N CYS A 51 -0.73 -21.50 10.90
CA CYS A 51 0.62 -21.06 11.17
C CYS A 51 1.59 -22.25 11.27
N ILE A 52 2.63 -22.25 10.43
CA ILE A 52 3.68 -23.27 10.46
C ILE A 52 4.59 -23.13 11.70
N ASN A 53 4.69 -21.93 12.27
CA ASN A 53 5.53 -21.63 13.44
C ASN A 53 4.76 -21.72 14.78
N LYS A 54 3.55 -22.30 14.81
CA LYS A 54 2.71 -22.39 16.03
C LYS A 54 3.39 -23.09 17.21
N ALA A 55 4.34 -23.99 16.95
CA ALA A 55 5.11 -24.70 17.97
C ALA A 55 6.21 -23.85 18.64
N LYS A 56 6.40 -22.58 18.19
CA LYS A 56 7.37 -21.63 18.76
C LYS A 56 6.62 -20.60 19.61
N PRO A 57 6.41 -20.86 20.92
CA PRO A 57 5.60 -19.99 21.79
C PRO A 57 6.17 -18.58 21.98
N ALA A 58 7.47 -18.37 21.76
CA ALA A 58 8.11 -17.05 21.78
C ALA A 58 8.05 -16.30 20.43
N SER A 59 7.36 -16.83 19.41
CA SER A 59 7.35 -16.21 18.08
C SER A 59 6.28 -15.12 17.97
N THR A 60 6.69 -13.92 17.53
CA THR A 60 5.80 -12.79 17.23
C THR A 60 5.08 -12.94 15.87
N CYS A 61 5.00 -14.17 15.36
CA CYS A 61 4.52 -14.48 14.01
C CYS A 61 3.01 -14.25 13.88
N ASN A 62 2.20 -14.73 14.83
CA ASN A 62 0.74 -14.56 14.84
C ASN A 62 0.05 -14.89 13.49
N GLY A 63 0.56 -15.88 12.75
CA GLY A 63 0.01 -16.28 11.45
C GLY A 63 0.54 -15.50 10.23
N LYS A 64 1.42 -14.50 10.41
CA LYS A 64 2.01 -13.70 9.30
C LYS A 64 2.71 -14.56 8.24
N CYS A 65 3.30 -15.69 8.63
CA CYS A 65 3.93 -16.62 7.68
C CYS A 65 2.95 -17.18 6.64
N TYR A 66 1.68 -17.36 7.00
CA TYR A 66 0.64 -17.82 6.08
C TYR A 66 0.30 -16.71 5.06
N LEU A 67 0.16 -15.47 5.53
CA LEU A 67 -0.13 -14.32 4.68
C LEU A 67 0.98 -14.10 3.64
N ILE A 68 2.24 -14.09 4.08
CA ILE A 68 3.41 -13.93 3.19
C ILE A 68 3.42 -15.02 2.12
N LYS A 69 3.24 -16.29 2.51
CA LYS A 69 3.20 -17.41 1.57
C LYS A 69 2.09 -17.27 0.53
N LYS A 70 0.93 -16.72 0.91
CA LYS A 70 -0.19 -16.47 -0.03
C LYS A 70 0.14 -15.34 -1.01
N MET A 71 0.80 -14.28 -0.56
CA MET A 71 1.25 -13.18 -1.42
C MET A 71 2.29 -13.65 -2.44
N GLU A 72 3.30 -14.40 -1.99
CA GLU A 72 4.32 -14.96 -2.89
C GLU A 72 3.74 -15.91 -3.95
N GLN A 73 2.72 -16.71 -3.58
CA GLN A 73 2.02 -17.57 -4.52
C GLN A 73 1.27 -16.75 -5.59
N GLN A 74 0.64 -15.65 -5.19
CA GLN A 74 -0.04 -14.74 -6.12
C GLN A 74 0.95 -14.07 -7.07
N GLU A 75 2.07 -13.56 -6.56
CA GLU A 75 3.11 -12.93 -7.38
C GLU A 75 3.69 -13.91 -8.41
N LYS A 76 3.93 -15.16 -8.02
CA LYS A 76 4.38 -16.21 -8.95
C LYS A 76 3.35 -16.52 -10.02
N GLN A 77 2.06 -16.44 -9.70
CA GLN A 77 0.99 -16.62 -10.67
C GLN A 77 0.93 -15.42 -11.64
N GLU A 78 1.04 -14.18 -11.14
CA GLU A 78 1.19 -12.97 -11.96
C GLU A 78 2.44 -13.05 -12.84
N GLN A 79 3.50 -13.75 -12.40
CA GLN A 79 4.71 -13.91 -13.19
C GLN A 79 4.55 -14.72 -14.48
N THR A 80 3.53 -15.57 -14.57
CA THR A 80 3.21 -16.35 -15.78
C THR A 80 2.54 -15.53 -16.88
N ILE A 81 2.11 -14.30 -16.57
CA ILE A 81 1.67 -13.32 -17.56
C ILE A 81 2.92 -12.79 -18.28
N PRO A 82 2.94 -12.77 -19.63
CA PRO A 82 4.11 -12.33 -20.40
C PRO A 82 4.60 -10.96 -19.92
N SER A 83 5.91 -10.85 -19.71
CA SER A 83 6.61 -9.68 -19.13
C SER A 83 6.32 -8.35 -19.82
N VAL A 84 5.84 -8.39 -21.07
CA VAL A 84 5.37 -7.22 -21.83
C VAL A 84 4.18 -6.52 -21.17
N LEU A 85 3.31 -7.23 -20.44
CA LEU A 85 2.20 -6.62 -19.70
C LEU A 85 2.60 -6.04 -18.34
N LYS A 86 3.69 -6.53 -17.72
CA LYS A 86 4.12 -6.10 -16.37
C LYS A 86 4.65 -4.67 -16.34
N GLY A 87 5.19 -4.17 -17.46
CA GLY A 87 5.67 -2.79 -17.59
C GLY A 87 4.57 -1.73 -17.68
N LEU A 88 3.30 -2.13 -17.78
CA LEU A 88 2.15 -1.22 -17.84
C LEU A 88 1.55 -0.92 -16.45
N GLU A 89 1.99 -1.61 -15.39
CA GLU A 89 1.43 -1.50 -14.03
C GLU A 89 2.03 -0.33 -13.24
N GLU A 90 3.19 0.20 -13.62
CA GLU A 90 3.68 1.49 -13.12
C GLU A 90 2.91 2.65 -13.76
N VAL A 91 1.60 2.75 -13.46
CA VAL A 91 0.93 4.06 -13.49
C VAL A 91 1.47 4.82 -12.29
N VAL A 92 2.63 5.46 -12.48
CA VAL A 92 3.14 6.47 -11.55
C VAL A 92 2.12 7.60 -11.56
N LEU A 93 1.19 7.56 -10.61
CA LEU A 93 0.21 8.62 -10.42
C LEU A 93 0.96 9.82 -9.83
N PHE A 94 1.56 10.61 -10.71
CA PHE A 94 2.32 11.81 -10.34
C PHE A 94 1.33 12.88 -9.86
N CYS A 95 1.20 13.02 -8.54
CA CYS A 95 0.52 14.15 -7.93
C CYS A 95 1.54 15.29 -7.80
N THR A 96 1.53 16.24 -8.72
CA THR A 96 2.38 17.44 -8.61
C THR A 96 1.92 18.22 -7.39
N THR A 97 2.76 18.28 -6.35
CA THR A 97 2.52 19.19 -5.22
C THR A 97 2.56 20.62 -5.76
N GLN A 98 1.40 21.25 -5.91
CA GLN A 98 1.36 22.69 -6.15
C GLN A 98 1.88 23.38 -4.90
N SER A 99 3.04 24.03 -5.03
CA SER A 99 3.50 24.98 -4.03
C SER A 99 2.61 26.22 -4.09
N PHE A 100 1.78 26.41 -3.07
CA PHE A 100 1.15 27.70 -2.84
C PHE A 100 2.17 28.61 -2.16
N ALA A 101 2.36 29.82 -2.68
CA ALA A 101 3.18 30.83 -2.04
C ALA A 101 2.41 31.38 -0.84
N VAL A 102 2.81 30.97 0.38
CA VAL A 102 2.34 31.64 1.59
C VAL A 102 3.03 33.01 1.64
N ALA A 103 2.28 34.07 1.36
CA ALA A 103 2.75 35.41 1.63
C ALA A 103 2.96 35.53 3.16
N PRO A 104 4.14 35.95 3.64
CA PRO A 104 4.32 36.16 5.06
C PRO A 104 3.42 37.32 5.50
N VAL A 105 2.36 36.99 6.23
CA VAL A 105 1.67 37.97 7.06
C VAL A 105 2.65 38.37 8.14
N VAL A 106 3.25 39.55 8.00
CA VAL A 106 4.01 40.18 9.08
C VAL A 106 2.99 40.70 10.08
N THR A 107 2.57 39.82 11.00
CA THR A 107 1.95 40.25 12.25
C THR A 107 3.05 40.54 13.23
N GLU A 108 3.14 41.80 13.65
CA GLU A 108 4.02 42.28 14.72
C GLU A 108 3.97 41.31 15.92
N ILE A 109 5.12 40.77 16.30
CA ILE A 109 5.25 39.79 17.37
C ILE A 109 5.06 40.54 18.71
N PRO A 110 4.02 40.27 19.50
CA PRO A 110 3.98 40.73 20.88
C PRO A 110 5.05 39.96 21.64
N GLN A 111 5.95 40.67 22.32
CA GLN A 111 7.01 40.08 23.11
C GLN A 111 6.40 39.18 24.20
N LEU A 112 6.48 37.86 24.01
CA LEU A 112 6.12 36.87 25.02
C LEU A 112 7.41 36.33 25.64
N THR A 113 7.66 36.88 26.82
CA THR A 113 8.66 36.51 27.82
C THR A 113 8.57 35.04 28.20
N SER A 114 9.74 34.40 28.21
CA SER A 114 10.14 33.21 28.97
C SER A 114 9.24 31.97 28.94
N LEU A 115 9.70 30.96 28.19
CA LEU A 115 9.78 29.58 28.67
C LEU A 115 10.95 28.90 27.97
N ASP A 116 11.91 28.47 28.80
CA ASP A 116 13.19 27.81 28.51
C ASP A 116 13.43 27.37 27.06
N ALA A 117 14.23 28.16 26.34
CA ALA A 117 14.77 27.77 25.06
C ALA A 117 15.65 26.51 25.25
N TYR A 118 15.16 25.37 24.78
CA TYR A 118 15.98 24.17 24.62
C TYR A 118 17.15 24.50 23.68
N GLN A 119 18.32 24.77 24.25
CA GLN A 119 19.56 24.95 23.48
C GLN A 119 20.06 23.57 23.04
N MET A 120 19.84 23.24 21.76
CA MET A 120 20.49 22.10 21.12
C MET A 120 21.99 22.42 21.02
N HIS A 121 22.79 21.77 21.85
CA HIS A 121 24.25 21.80 21.77
C HIS A 121 24.68 21.03 20.52
N ALA A 122 25.61 21.62 19.75
CA ALA A 122 26.13 21.00 18.55
C ALA A 122 26.76 19.64 18.88
N TYR A 123 26.17 18.56 18.34
CA TYR A 123 26.71 17.21 18.48
C TYR A 123 28.02 17.12 17.70
N THR A 124 29.14 17.05 18.43
CA THR A 124 30.44 16.70 17.86
C THR A 124 30.68 15.21 18.10
N SER A 125 30.59 14.41 17.03
CA SER A 125 30.93 12.99 17.11
C SER A 125 32.44 12.83 17.34
N PRO A 126 32.89 12.08 18.36
CA PRO A 126 34.30 11.72 18.48
C PRO A 126 34.69 10.84 17.28
N ALA A 127 35.63 11.29 16.47
CA ALA A 127 36.04 10.61 15.24
C ALA A 127 36.82 9.30 15.45
N ASP A 128 36.93 8.81 16.70
CA ASP A 128 37.99 7.87 17.08
C ASP A 128 37.52 6.58 17.75
N ARG A 129 36.29 6.13 17.48
CA ARG A 129 35.85 4.79 17.88
C ARG A 129 35.28 4.02 16.71
N ILE A 130 36.18 3.35 15.98
CA ILE A 130 35.83 2.22 15.12
C ILE A 130 35.32 1.12 16.06
N ILE A 131 34.00 0.94 16.08
CA ILE A 131 33.35 -0.13 16.83
C ILE A 131 33.77 -1.45 16.19
N GLN A 132 34.54 -2.26 16.91
CA GLN A 132 34.87 -3.62 16.49
C GLN A 132 33.90 -4.61 17.15
N PRO A 133 33.38 -5.59 16.40
CA PRO A 133 32.49 -6.60 16.94
C PRO A 133 33.26 -7.58 17.85
N PRO A 134 32.60 -8.11 18.90
CA PRO A 134 33.20 -9.09 19.80
C PRO A 134 33.51 -10.40 19.06
N GLN A 135 34.67 -10.98 19.37
CA GLN A 135 35.10 -12.32 18.95
C GLN A 135 34.36 -13.40 19.74
#